data_AF-A0A1Z8MNR5-F1
#
_entry.id   AF-A0A1Z8MNR5-F1
#
_cell.length_a   1.000
_cell.length_b   1.000
_cell.length_c   1.000
_cell.angle_alpha   90.00
_cell.angle_beta   90.00
_cell.angle_gamma   90.00
#
_symmetry.space_group_name_H-M   'P 1'
#
loop_
_entity.id
_entity.type
_entity.pdbx_description
1 polymer ?
#
loop_
_entity_poly.entity_id
_entity_poly.type
_entity_poly.pdbx_seq_one_letter_code
_entity_poly.pdbx_strand_id
1 'polypeptide(L)'
;MQRIRRFLIDSIKQDPLIASLLMLVVVVTVWLLAIPLTAFAAQTAMRRFHLANDSFVTWSVQCVVPQMYQFANQYESRWLPPTPPEPAIEVFDLAAEFQVDLDPKPEPEFVRGPRRFLNHYPARRFTFAPARFNLFHESEARWMRLHTAYRGQAVVTDYHFEPIEISQDPPRVRYQVKRLSSTIQPADQEW
;
A
#
# COMPACT_ATOMS: atom_id res chain seq x y z
N MET A 1 1.23 -40.78 -19.08
CA MET A 1 0.45 -40.51 -17.85
C MET A 1 0.62 -41.53 -16.72
N GLN A 2 0.54 -42.85 -16.97
CA GLN A 2 0.59 -43.86 -15.88
C GLN A 2 1.90 -43.89 -15.06
N ARG A 3 3.05 -43.58 -15.66
CA ARG A 3 4.35 -43.52 -14.96
C ARG A 3 4.42 -42.35 -13.95
N ILE A 4 3.95 -41.16 -14.36
CA ILE A 4 3.92 -39.95 -13.51
C ILE A 4 2.99 -40.17 -12.31
N ARG A 5 1.81 -40.76 -12.54
CA ARG A 5 0.87 -41.07 -11.46
C ARG A 5 1.47 -42.00 -10.41
N ARG A 6 2.16 -43.07 -10.84
CA ARG A 6 2.83 -44.00 -9.92
C ARG A 6 3.92 -43.30 -9.13
N PHE A 7 4.80 -42.56 -9.81
CA PHE A 7 5.84 -41.76 -9.17
C PHE A 7 5.28 -40.85 -8.07
N LEU A 8 4.23 -40.06 -8.35
CA LEU A 8 3.63 -39.17 -7.36
C LEU A 8 3.06 -39.93 -6.15
N ILE A 9 2.38 -41.05 -6.37
CA ILE A 9 1.80 -41.86 -5.29
C ILE A 9 2.92 -42.43 -4.41
N ASP A 10 3.98 -42.96 -5.02
CA ASP A 10 5.10 -43.57 -4.29
C ASP A 10 5.89 -42.49 -3.53
N SER A 11 6.12 -41.32 -4.13
CA SER A 11 6.74 -40.16 -3.48
C SER A 11 5.92 -39.64 -2.29
N ILE A 12 4.59 -39.53 -2.42
CA ILE A 12 3.71 -39.08 -1.32
C ILE A 12 3.72 -40.07 -0.16
N LYS A 13 3.77 -41.37 -0.43
CA LYS A 13 3.84 -42.41 0.61
C LYS A 13 5.17 -42.39 1.36
N GLN A 14 6.25 -42.10 0.66
CA GLN A 14 7.60 -42.04 1.23
C GLN A 14 7.85 -40.74 1.98
N ASP A 15 7.28 -39.62 1.52
CA ASP A 15 7.45 -38.31 2.13
C ASP A 15 6.12 -37.51 2.17
N PRO A 16 5.47 -37.40 3.35
CA PRO A 16 4.23 -36.64 3.49
C PRO A 16 4.41 -35.12 3.29
N LEU A 17 5.64 -34.61 3.32
CA LEU A 17 5.92 -33.21 2.97
C LEU A 17 5.56 -32.93 1.51
N ILE A 18 5.79 -33.89 0.60
CA ILE A 18 5.44 -33.75 -0.82
C ILE A 18 3.92 -33.56 -0.97
N ALA A 19 3.13 -34.34 -0.22
CA ALA A 19 1.67 -34.18 -0.23
C ALA A 19 1.25 -32.77 0.23
N SER A 20 1.92 -32.27 1.28
CA SER A 20 1.64 -30.95 1.86
C SER A 20 2.00 -29.82 0.90
N LEU A 21 3.15 -29.92 0.22
CA LEU A 21 3.57 -28.97 -0.81
C LEU A 21 2.63 -28.97 -2.02
N LEU A 22 2.19 -30.14 -2.49
CA LEU A 22 1.22 -30.24 -3.58
C LEU A 22 -0.13 -29.63 -3.18
N MET A 23 -0.59 -29.88 -1.96
CA MET A 23 -1.80 -29.27 -1.43
C MET A 23 -1.67 -27.74 -1.38
N LEU A 24 -0.53 -27.22 -0.92
CA LEU A 24 -0.25 -25.79 -0.90
C LEU A 24 -0.29 -25.19 -2.32
N VAL A 25 0.32 -25.86 -3.31
CA VAL A 25 0.28 -25.43 -4.72
C VAL A 25 -1.16 -25.35 -5.22
N VAL A 26 -2.00 -26.34 -4.90
CA VAL A 26 -3.43 -26.34 -5.27
C VAL A 26 -4.14 -25.15 -4.63
N VAL A 27 -3.96 -24.93 -3.33
CA VAL A 27 -4.57 -23.81 -2.60
C VAL A 27 -4.16 -22.45 -3.20
N VAL A 28 -2.87 -22.25 -3.45
CA VAL A 28 -2.36 -21.01 -4.08
C VAL A 28 -2.92 -20.84 -5.48
N THR A 29 -3.02 -21.91 -6.26
CA THR A 29 -3.59 -21.88 -7.61
C THR A 29 -5.06 -21.49 -7.58
N VAL A 30 -5.86 -22.11 -6.70
CA VAL A 30 -7.28 -21.76 -6.51
C VAL A 30 -7.42 -20.29 -6.10
N TRP A 31 -6.57 -19.81 -5.20
CA TRP A 31 -6.58 -18.40 -4.79
C TRP A 31 -6.24 -17.45 -5.94
N LEU A 32 -5.20 -17.76 -6.73
CA LEU A 32 -4.82 -16.97 -7.91
C LEU A 32 -5.94 -16.91 -8.96
N LEU A 33 -6.67 -18.01 -9.15
CA LEU A 33 -7.83 -18.07 -10.03
C LEU A 33 -9.02 -17.29 -9.45
N ALA A 34 -9.18 -17.23 -8.13
CA ALA A 34 -10.26 -16.49 -7.48
C ALA A 34 -10.10 -14.96 -7.60
N ILE A 35 -8.86 -14.44 -7.68
CA ILE A 35 -8.56 -13.00 -7.79
C ILE A 35 -9.28 -12.34 -8.99
N PRO A 36 -9.17 -12.83 -10.24
CA PRO A 36 -9.90 -12.24 -11.36
C PRO A 36 -11.42 -12.49 -11.30
N LEU A 37 -11.87 -13.52 -10.58
CA LEU A 37 -13.26 -13.98 -10.60
C LEU A 37 -14.13 -13.34 -9.50
N THR A 38 -13.53 -12.88 -8.41
CA THR A 38 -14.27 -12.39 -7.24
C THR A 38 -13.68 -11.09 -6.72
N ALA A 39 -14.56 -10.13 -6.40
CA ALA A 39 -14.17 -8.87 -5.77
C ALA A 39 -13.46 -9.10 -4.42
N PHE A 40 -13.94 -10.06 -3.63
CA PHE A 40 -13.36 -10.36 -2.32
C PHE A 40 -11.87 -10.75 -2.41
N ALA A 41 -11.51 -11.69 -3.30
CA ALA A 41 -10.12 -12.12 -3.46
C ALA A 41 -9.25 -10.99 -4.03
N ALA A 42 -9.76 -10.23 -5.00
CA ALA A 42 -9.09 -9.06 -5.55
C ALA A 42 -8.79 -7.99 -4.47
N GLN A 43 -9.81 -7.61 -3.70
CA GLN A 43 -9.68 -6.61 -2.63
C GLN A 43 -8.74 -7.08 -1.53
N THR A 44 -8.81 -8.35 -1.17
CA THR A 44 -7.91 -8.97 -0.19
C THR A 44 -6.46 -8.92 -0.68
N ALA A 45 -6.22 -9.26 -1.96
CA ALA A 45 -4.90 -9.18 -2.58
C ALA A 45 -4.38 -7.74 -2.69
N MET A 46 -5.24 -6.76 -3.01
CA MET A 46 -4.88 -5.33 -3.03
C MET A 46 -4.58 -4.78 -1.63
N ARG A 47 -5.40 -5.11 -0.61
CA ARG A 47 -5.15 -4.69 0.79
C ARG A 47 -3.83 -5.22 1.33
N ARG A 48 -3.41 -6.41 0.90
CA ARG A 48 -2.08 -6.93 1.21
C ARG A 48 -1.00 -5.95 0.77
N PHE A 49 -1.10 -5.40 -0.45
CA PHE A 49 -0.13 -4.44 -1.02
C PHE A 49 0.00 -3.14 -0.23
N HIS A 50 -1.03 -2.82 0.55
CA HIS A 50 -1.09 -1.60 1.33
C HIS A 50 -0.67 -1.81 2.79
N LEU A 51 -0.52 -3.04 3.31
CA LEU A 51 -0.55 -3.31 4.76
C LEU A 51 -1.90 -2.88 5.39
N ALA A 52 -2.98 -3.07 4.63
CA ALA A 52 -4.34 -2.68 4.99
C ALA A 52 -5.22 -3.86 5.47
N ASN A 53 -4.65 -5.05 5.68
CA ASN A 53 -5.38 -6.16 6.28
C ASN A 53 -5.54 -5.92 7.79
N ASP A 54 -6.67 -6.37 8.35
CA ASP A 54 -6.95 -6.25 9.79
C ASP A 54 -6.32 -7.37 10.62
N SER A 55 -5.86 -8.44 9.95
CA SER A 55 -5.21 -9.59 10.58
C SER A 55 -3.83 -9.82 9.98
N PHE A 56 -2.82 -9.92 10.86
CA PHE A 56 -1.47 -10.30 10.48
C PHE A 56 -1.42 -11.68 9.84
N VAL A 57 -2.21 -12.63 10.34
CA VAL A 57 -2.27 -14.00 9.79
C VAL A 57 -2.83 -13.97 8.37
N THR A 58 -3.91 -13.23 8.15
CA THR A 58 -4.49 -13.07 6.81
C THR A 58 -3.49 -12.42 5.86
N TRP A 59 -2.71 -11.44 6.33
CA TRP A 59 -1.65 -10.83 5.54
C TRP A 59 -0.51 -11.81 5.23
N SER A 60 -0.03 -12.56 6.22
CA SER A 60 1.15 -13.42 6.11
C SER A 60 0.91 -14.65 5.21
N VAL A 61 -0.26 -15.28 5.31
CA VAL A 61 -0.64 -16.41 4.44
C VAL A 61 -0.62 -15.99 2.97
N GLN A 62 -0.98 -14.75 2.68
CA GLN A 62 -0.95 -14.25 1.31
C GLN A 62 0.47 -13.99 0.79
N CYS A 63 1.51 -13.92 1.62
CA CYS A 63 2.88 -13.69 1.15
C CYS A 63 3.41 -14.83 0.26
N VAL A 64 2.81 -16.01 0.31
CA VAL A 64 3.11 -17.15 -0.58
C VAL A 64 2.61 -16.90 -2.00
N VAL A 65 1.58 -16.06 -2.16
CA VAL A 65 1.02 -15.71 -3.47
C VAL A 65 1.95 -14.70 -4.15
N PRO A 66 2.44 -14.95 -5.38
CA PRO A 66 3.38 -14.06 -6.05
C PRO A 66 2.81 -12.63 -6.21
N GLN A 67 3.71 -11.65 -6.34
CA GLN A 67 3.29 -10.28 -6.61
C GLN A 67 2.73 -10.19 -8.02
N MET A 68 1.51 -9.66 -8.15
CA MET A 68 0.85 -9.53 -9.44
C MET A 68 1.19 -8.17 -10.06
N TYR A 69 1.93 -8.20 -11.18
CA TYR A 69 2.21 -7.01 -12.00
C TYR A 69 0.97 -6.43 -12.71
N GLN A 70 -0.19 -7.09 -12.59
CA GLN A 70 -1.45 -6.62 -13.16
C GLN A 70 -2.14 -5.53 -12.32
N PHE A 71 -1.67 -5.30 -11.10
CA PHE A 71 -2.22 -4.25 -10.25
C PHE A 71 -1.56 -2.91 -10.58
N ALA A 72 -2.39 -1.90 -10.83
CA ALA A 72 -1.95 -0.55 -11.10
C ALA A 72 -1.61 0.14 -9.77
N ASN A 73 -0.42 -0.17 -9.29
CA ASN A 73 0.14 0.28 -8.02
C ASN A 73 0.78 1.67 -8.18
N GLN A 74 0.35 2.61 -7.36
CA GLN A 74 0.82 3.99 -7.35
C GLN A 74 0.98 4.50 -5.92
N TYR A 75 1.82 5.52 -5.77
CA TYR A 75 1.94 6.24 -4.51
C TYR A 75 2.11 7.74 -4.74
N GLU A 76 1.78 8.49 -3.70
CA GLU A 76 1.88 9.94 -3.66
C GLU A 76 2.37 10.34 -2.27
N SER A 77 3.43 11.14 -2.20
CA SER A 77 3.93 11.74 -0.96
C SER A 77 3.49 13.18 -0.84
N ARG A 78 3.05 13.59 0.35
CA ARG A 78 2.52 14.93 0.64
C ARG A 78 3.14 15.48 1.92
N TRP A 79 3.25 16.81 1.95
CA TRP A 79 3.68 17.59 3.11
C TRP A 79 2.51 18.01 4.01
N LEU A 80 1.29 17.95 3.49
CA LEU A 80 0.07 18.31 4.20
C LEU A 80 -0.84 17.08 4.37
N PRO A 81 -1.70 17.06 5.40
CA PRO A 81 -2.70 16.03 5.57
C PRO A 81 -3.63 15.94 4.34
N PRO A 82 -4.25 14.77 4.08
CA PRO A 82 -5.27 14.68 3.04
C PRO A 82 -6.39 15.66 3.35
N THR A 83 -6.65 16.59 2.44
CA THR A 83 -7.81 17.49 2.52
C THR A 83 -9.08 16.65 2.60
N PRO A 84 -10.01 16.92 3.54
CA PRO A 84 -11.30 16.26 3.56
C PRO A 84 -12.02 16.48 2.21
N PRO A 85 -12.83 15.52 1.75
CA PRO A 85 -13.72 15.76 0.61
C PRO A 85 -14.67 16.91 0.99
N GLU A 86 -14.68 17.96 0.18
CA GLU A 86 -15.51 19.17 0.32
C GLU A 86 -17.01 18.86 0.52
N PRO A 87 -17.81 19.79 1.12
CA PRO A 87 -17.55 21.24 1.15
C PRO A 87 -17.34 21.85 2.55
N ALA A 88 -16.72 23.03 2.56
CA ALA A 88 -16.62 24.00 3.66
C ALA A 88 -15.81 23.56 4.89
N ILE A 89 -14.50 23.72 4.81
CA ILE A 89 -13.86 24.48 5.89
C ILE A 89 -14.18 25.93 5.54
N GLU A 90 -15.14 26.53 6.24
CA GLU A 90 -15.09 27.99 6.41
C GLU A 90 -13.71 28.24 7.01
N VAL A 91 -12.80 28.73 6.17
CA VAL A 91 -11.54 29.26 6.62
C VAL A 91 -11.94 30.39 7.54
N PHE A 92 -11.92 30.14 8.85
CA PHE A 92 -11.93 31.22 9.82
C PHE A 92 -10.81 32.14 9.41
N ASP A 93 -11.20 33.32 8.94
CA ASP A 93 -10.32 34.34 8.40
C ASP A 93 -9.49 34.91 9.55
N LEU A 94 -8.49 34.13 9.99
CA LEU A 94 -7.47 34.55 10.94
C LEU A 94 -6.58 35.65 10.34
N ALA A 95 -6.66 35.89 9.03
CA ALA A 95 -6.00 37.01 8.37
C ALA A 95 -6.77 38.33 8.54
N ALA A 96 -8.07 38.31 8.83
CA ALA A 96 -8.84 39.53 9.07
C ALA A 96 -8.50 40.23 10.41
N GLU A 97 -7.98 39.51 11.41
CA GLU A 97 -7.70 40.08 12.75
C GLU A 97 -6.25 40.53 12.92
N PHE A 98 -5.33 40.02 12.11
CA PHE A 98 -3.94 40.48 12.07
C PHE A 98 -3.64 41.03 10.67
N GLN A 99 -3.55 42.36 10.55
CA GLN A 99 -3.04 43.06 9.36
C GLN A 99 -1.57 42.70 9.11
N VAL A 100 -1.33 41.45 8.70
CA VAL A 100 -0.04 41.00 8.18
C VAL A 100 -0.11 41.25 6.69
N ASP A 101 0.71 42.19 6.24
CA ASP A 101 0.98 42.43 4.82
C ASP A 101 1.70 41.20 4.27
N LEU A 102 0.92 40.18 3.93
CA LEU A 102 1.39 39.02 3.20
C LEU A 102 1.48 39.47 1.75
N ASP A 103 2.68 39.85 1.32
CA ASP A 103 3.10 39.64 -0.07
C ASP A 103 2.46 38.34 -0.55
N PRO A 104 1.76 38.30 -1.71
CA PRO A 104 1.13 37.09 -2.20
C PRO A 104 2.23 36.08 -2.52
N LYS A 105 2.69 35.39 -1.48
CA LYS A 105 3.35 34.11 -1.58
C LYS A 105 2.36 33.31 -2.41
N PRO A 106 2.79 32.73 -3.55
CA PRO A 106 1.90 31.85 -4.29
C PRO A 106 1.29 30.92 -3.26
N GLU A 107 -0.04 30.84 -3.22
CA GLU A 107 -0.73 29.89 -2.35
C GLU A 107 0.07 28.61 -2.41
N PRO A 108 0.40 27.97 -1.27
CA PRO A 108 1.09 26.71 -1.30
C PRO A 108 0.19 25.82 -2.14
N GLU A 109 0.56 25.67 -3.40
CA GLU A 109 -0.07 24.81 -4.36
C GLU A 109 -0.27 23.54 -3.53
N PHE A 110 -1.52 23.11 -3.36
CA PHE A 110 -1.80 21.88 -2.64
C PHE A 110 -1.15 20.78 -3.48
N VAL A 111 0.17 20.62 -3.38
CA VAL A 111 0.98 19.84 -4.31
C VAL A 111 0.72 18.41 -3.91
N ARG A 112 -0.42 17.89 -4.37
CA ARG A 112 -0.55 16.49 -4.68
C ARG A 112 0.63 16.17 -5.56
N GLY A 113 1.65 15.53 -5.00
CA GLY A 113 2.76 15.06 -5.81
C GLY A 113 2.18 14.22 -6.96
N PRO A 114 2.76 14.28 -8.17
CA PRO A 114 2.25 13.47 -9.28
C PRO A 114 2.23 12.00 -8.85
N ARG A 115 1.11 11.29 -9.08
CA ARG A 115 0.99 9.86 -8.77
C ARG A 115 2.13 9.12 -9.46
N ARG A 116 2.97 8.42 -8.69
CA ARG A 116 4.11 7.68 -9.24
C ARG A 116 3.79 6.20 -9.28
N PHE A 117 3.94 5.60 -10.45
CA PHE A 117 3.81 4.16 -10.59
C PHE A 117 4.89 3.42 -9.82
N LEU A 118 4.50 2.27 -9.28
CA LEU A 118 5.42 1.35 -8.64
C LEU A 118 5.15 -0.05 -9.17
N ASN A 119 6.11 -0.65 -9.88
CA ASN A 119 6.00 -2.03 -10.35
C ASN A 119 6.11 -3.09 -9.23
N HIS A 120 5.99 -2.67 -7.97
CA HIS A 120 6.21 -3.48 -6.78
C HIS A 120 5.23 -3.12 -5.68
N TYR A 121 5.34 -3.84 -4.56
CA TYR A 121 4.61 -3.60 -3.32
C TYR A 121 4.65 -2.12 -2.88
N PRO A 122 3.55 -1.34 -2.98
CA PRO A 122 3.51 0.10 -2.67
C PRO A 122 4.06 0.44 -1.29
N ALA A 123 3.64 -0.29 -0.26
CA ALA A 123 4.12 -0.09 1.10
C ALA A 123 5.61 -0.41 1.29
N ARG A 124 6.29 -1.01 0.30
CA ARG A 124 7.76 -1.23 0.31
C ARG A 124 8.49 0.10 0.33
N ARG A 125 7.91 1.16 -0.27
CA ARG A 125 8.51 2.49 -0.34
C ARG A 125 8.89 3.05 1.02
N PHE A 126 8.13 2.73 2.06
CA PHE A 126 8.38 3.21 3.42
C PHE A 126 8.76 2.12 4.43
N THR A 127 8.68 0.83 4.07
CA THR A 127 9.10 -0.28 4.94
C THR A 127 10.54 -0.73 4.65
N PHE A 128 10.82 -1.21 3.44
CA PHE A 128 12.06 -1.94 3.13
C PHE A 128 12.85 -1.40 1.94
N ALA A 129 12.36 -0.38 1.22
CA ALA A 129 13.07 0.17 0.05
C ALA A 129 14.23 1.10 0.46
N PRO A 130 15.38 1.04 -0.23
CA PRO A 130 16.44 2.05 -0.08
C PRO A 130 15.94 3.47 -0.36
N ALA A 131 14.95 3.63 -1.24
CA ALA A 131 14.36 4.93 -1.55
C ALA A 131 13.53 5.55 -0.41
N ARG A 132 13.38 4.88 0.75
CA ARG A 132 12.75 5.45 1.94
C ARG A 132 13.43 6.74 2.39
N PHE A 133 14.75 6.83 2.22
CA PHE A 133 15.51 8.02 2.62
C PHE A 133 15.08 9.27 1.86
N ASN A 134 14.66 9.13 0.60
CA ASN A 134 14.18 10.26 -0.22
C ASN A 134 12.78 10.73 0.18
N LEU A 135 12.03 9.94 0.95
CA LEU A 135 10.69 10.30 1.42
C LEU A 135 10.69 10.98 2.79
N PHE A 136 11.77 10.84 3.56
CA PHE A 136 11.77 11.09 5.01
C PHE A 136 13.03 11.80 5.53
N HIS A 137 13.72 12.57 4.67
CA HIS A 137 15.06 13.08 4.94
C HIS A 137 15.12 14.24 5.96
N GLU A 138 13.99 14.88 6.27
CA GLU A 138 13.98 16.18 6.97
C GLU A 138 13.48 16.13 8.41
N SER A 139 13.27 14.94 8.98
CA SER A 139 12.68 14.80 10.32
C SER A 139 11.30 15.45 10.47
N GLU A 140 10.58 15.62 9.37
CA GLU A 140 9.25 16.25 9.35
C GLU A 140 8.15 15.21 9.24
N ALA A 141 6.97 15.55 9.74
CA ALA A 141 5.77 14.76 9.51
C ALA A 141 5.46 14.64 8.02
N ARG A 142 5.05 13.46 7.56
CA ARG A 142 4.70 13.21 6.16
C ARG A 142 3.41 12.46 6.02
N TRP A 143 2.74 12.72 4.92
CA TRP A 143 1.57 11.97 4.51
C TRP A 143 1.87 11.23 3.22
N MET A 144 1.34 10.02 3.11
CA MET A 144 1.49 9.24 1.89
C MET A 144 0.20 8.54 1.56
N ARG A 145 -0.23 8.68 0.32
CA ARG A 145 -1.38 7.98 -0.24
C ARG A 145 -0.88 6.84 -1.11
N LEU A 146 -1.36 5.65 -0.82
CA LEU A 146 -1.20 4.49 -1.68
C LEU A 146 -2.47 4.28 -2.50
N HIS A 147 -2.29 3.93 -3.75
CA HIS A 147 -3.38 3.64 -4.68
C HIS A 147 -3.07 2.34 -5.41
N THR A 148 -3.98 1.38 -5.36
CA THR A 148 -3.90 0.16 -6.16
C THR A 148 -5.23 -0.07 -6.83
N ALA A 149 -5.23 -0.22 -8.16
CA ALA A 149 -6.43 -0.59 -8.89
C ALA A 149 -6.30 -1.91 -9.64
N TYR A 150 -7.45 -2.57 -9.75
CA TYR A 150 -7.63 -3.82 -10.49
C TYR A 150 -9.08 -4.00 -10.88
N ARG A 151 -9.34 -4.25 -12.18
CA ARG A 151 -10.66 -4.61 -12.73
C ARG A 151 -11.82 -3.70 -12.24
N GLY A 152 -11.64 -2.38 -12.34
CA GLY A 152 -12.66 -1.40 -11.99
C GLY A 152 -12.82 -1.13 -10.49
N GLN A 153 -12.00 -1.74 -9.64
CA GLN A 153 -11.94 -1.47 -8.21
C GLN A 153 -10.59 -0.88 -7.82
N ALA A 154 -10.59 0.00 -6.84
CA ALA A 154 -9.37 0.57 -6.27
C ALA A 154 -9.39 0.49 -4.74
N VAL A 155 -8.22 0.24 -4.17
CA VAL A 155 -7.93 0.43 -2.76
C VAL A 155 -7.10 1.71 -2.63
N VAL A 156 -7.55 2.61 -1.76
CA VAL A 156 -6.82 3.83 -1.39
C VAL A 156 -6.51 3.77 0.09
N THR A 157 -5.25 4.02 0.46
CA THR A 157 -4.85 4.01 1.87
C THR A 157 -3.98 5.21 2.16
N ASP A 158 -4.38 6.00 3.16
CA ASP A 158 -3.61 7.14 3.64
C ASP A 158 -2.80 6.76 4.87
N TYR A 159 -1.54 7.16 4.88
CA TYR A 159 -0.59 6.98 5.96
C TYR A 159 -0.08 8.32 6.46
N HIS A 160 0.12 8.42 7.77
CA HIS A 160 0.83 9.50 8.43
C HIS A 160 2.11 8.96 9.07
N PHE A 161 3.21 9.65 8.84
CA PHE A 161 4.54 9.34 9.34
C PHE A 161 4.94 10.45 10.31
N GLU A 162 5.05 10.11 11.58
CA GLU A 162 5.39 11.04 12.65
C GLU A 162 6.81 10.74 13.15
N PRO A 163 7.74 11.71 13.11
CA PRO A 163 9.11 11.50 13.59
C PRO A 163 9.10 11.31 15.11
N ILE A 164 9.73 10.25 15.61
CA ILE A 164 9.77 9.92 17.06
C ILE A 164 11.17 9.90 17.65
N GLU A 165 12.21 9.75 16.84
CA GLU A 165 13.60 9.71 17.31
C GLU A 165 14.54 10.16 16.19
N ILE A 166 15.47 11.06 16.50
CA ILE A 166 16.50 11.53 15.57
C ILE A 166 17.85 11.13 16.18
N SER A 167 18.48 10.10 15.62
CA SER A 167 19.86 9.73 15.93
C SER A 167 20.79 10.58 15.05
N GLN A 168 21.83 11.15 15.66
CA GLN A 168 22.79 12.02 14.96
C GLN A 168 23.99 11.25 14.37
N ASP A 169 24.28 10.05 14.88
CA ASP A 169 25.45 9.27 14.45
C ASP A 169 25.17 7.74 14.46
N PRO A 170 24.91 7.12 13.28
CA PRO A 170 24.69 7.76 11.98
C PRO A 170 23.33 8.49 11.94
N PRO A 171 23.17 9.52 11.07
CA PRO A 171 21.91 10.25 10.96
C PRO A 171 20.77 9.31 10.57
N ARG A 172 19.84 9.09 11.50
CA ARG A 172 18.67 8.23 11.31
C ARG A 172 17.47 8.84 12.00
N VAL A 173 16.38 8.98 11.25
CA VAL A 173 15.08 9.34 11.83
C VAL A 173 14.22 8.09 11.90
N ARG A 174 13.69 7.80 13.09
CA ARG A 174 12.66 6.79 13.29
C ARG A 174 11.29 7.46 13.17
N TYR A 175 10.40 6.83 12.43
CA TYR A 175 9.02 7.29 12.27
C TYR A 175 8.06 6.31 12.91
N GLN A 176 7.05 6.83 13.61
CA GLN A 176 5.82 6.11 13.88
C GLN A 176 4.92 6.22 12.65
N VAL A 177 4.46 5.08 12.14
CA VAL A 177 3.58 5.01 10.97
C VAL A 177 2.16 4.71 11.42
N LYS A 178 1.23 5.61 11.13
CA LYS A 178 -0.20 5.47 11.43
C LYS A 178 -0.97 5.33 10.12
N ARG A 179 -1.73 4.25 9.97
CA ARG A 179 -2.71 4.11 8.88
C ARG A 179 -3.92 4.97 9.24
N LEU A 180 -4.19 6.01 8.47
CA LEU A 180 -5.30 6.93 8.72
C LEU A 180 -6.63 6.36 8.19
N SER A 181 -6.60 5.83 6.97
CA SER A 181 -7.77 5.30 6.28
C SER A 181 -7.38 4.17 5.34
N SER A 182 -8.32 3.29 5.02
CA SER A 182 -8.19 2.38 3.89
C SER A 182 -9.57 2.14 3.29
N THR A 183 -9.83 2.71 2.12
CA THR A 183 -11.14 2.65 1.48
C THR A 183 -11.08 1.84 0.19
N ILE A 184 -12.20 1.21 -0.14
CA ILE A 184 -12.43 0.59 -1.43
C ILE A 184 -13.37 1.51 -2.19
N GLN A 185 -12.99 1.86 -3.40
CA GLN A 185 -13.77 2.74 -4.27
C GLN A 185 -13.76 2.18 -5.70
N PRO A 186 -14.69 2.62 -6.57
CA PRO A 186 -14.56 2.41 -8.00
C PRO A 186 -13.19 2.94 -8.47
N ALA A 187 -12.52 2.22 -9.36
CA ALA A 187 -11.31 2.76 -9.97
C ALA A 187 -11.70 3.96 -10.84
N ASP A 188 -11.11 5.13 -10.58
CA ASP A 188 -11.28 6.35 -11.39
C ASP A 188 -11.08 5.98 -12.88
N GLN A 189 -11.88 6.51 -13.82
CA GLN A 189 -11.75 6.16 -15.26
C GLN A 189 -10.44 6.66 -15.90
N GLU A 190 -9.65 7.47 -15.19
CA GLU A 190 -8.35 7.96 -15.63
C GLU A 190 -7.28 6.85 -15.51
N TRP A 191 -7.31 5.91 -16.45
CA TRP A 191 -6.26 4.92 -16.72
C TRP A 191 -5.85 4.95 -18.18
#